data_AF-A0A7G3BKE9-F1
#
_entry.id   AF-A0A7G3BKE9-F1
#
_cell.length_a   1.000
_cell.length_b   1.000
_cell.length_c   1.000
_cell.angle_alpha   90.00
_cell.angle_beta   90.00
_cell.angle_gamma   90.00
#
_symmetry.space_group_name_H-M   'P 1'
#
loop_
_entity.id
_entity.type
_entity.pdbx_description
1 polymer ?
#
loop_
_entity_poly.entity_id
_entity_poly.type
_entity_poly.pdbx_seq_one_letter_code
_entity_poly.pdbx_strand_id
1 'polypeptide(L)'
;MQRFGAIWLFYKPYFIWSFAINIVITFANPQLVPAILTKLFLTILLWYLINETHAKRKLIFYNNLGISTLKLFCAIFIIDVLIMLAYLYFIKAFI
;
A
#
# COMPACT_ATOMS: atom_id res chain seq x y z
N MET A 1 -2.95 -22.77 -3.80
CA MET A 1 -2.44 -22.01 -2.63
C MET A 1 -1.51 -20.82 -2.98
N GLN A 2 -1.26 -20.49 -4.26
CA GLN A 2 0.01 -19.84 -4.65
C GLN A 2 -0.03 -18.34 -5.08
N ARG A 3 -1.19 -17.68 -5.20
CA ARG A 3 -1.27 -16.27 -5.67
C ARG A 3 -1.43 -15.23 -4.56
N PHE A 4 -2.29 -15.50 -3.58
CA PHE A 4 -2.52 -14.59 -2.44
C PHE A 4 -1.29 -14.48 -1.53
N GLY A 5 -0.58 -15.60 -1.28
CA GLY A 5 0.66 -15.58 -0.52
C GLY A 5 1.76 -14.76 -1.18
N ALA A 6 1.80 -14.75 -2.52
CA ALA A 6 2.75 -13.95 -3.30
C ALA A 6 2.48 -12.44 -3.13
N ILE A 7 1.21 -12.03 -3.15
CA ILE A 7 0.80 -10.63 -2.88
C ILE A 7 1.17 -10.23 -1.45
N TRP A 8 0.91 -11.10 -0.47
CA TRP A 8 1.27 -10.85 0.93
C TRP A 8 2.78 -10.69 1.13
N LEU A 9 3.58 -11.55 0.49
CA LEU A 9 5.04 -11.49 0.58
C LEU A 9 5.60 -10.19 -0.02
N PHE A 10 4.97 -9.70 -1.09
CA PHE A 10 5.30 -8.41 -1.69
C PHE A 10 4.89 -7.24 -0.78
N TYR A 11 3.72 -7.32 -0.13
CA TYR A 11 3.19 -6.27 0.74
C TYR A 11 3.92 -6.15 2.09
N LYS A 12 4.37 -7.27 2.65
CA LYS A 12 5.01 -7.37 3.97
C LYS A 12 6.02 -6.25 4.30
N PRO A 13 7.03 -5.93 3.45
CA PRO A 13 7.97 -4.85 3.74
C PRO A 13 7.35 -3.45 3.72
N TYR A 14 6.26 -3.25 2.99
CA TYR A 14 5.59 -1.94 2.85
C TYR A 14 4.57 -1.67 3.95
N PHE A 15 4.06 -2.72 4.61
CA PHE A 15 3.08 -2.60 5.70
C PHE A 15 3.52 -1.66 6.83
N ILE A 16 4.76 -1.81 7.32
CA ILE A 16 5.29 -0.99 8.42
C ILE A 16 5.35 0.49 8.02
N TRP A 17 5.80 0.77 6.80
CA TRP A 17 5.86 2.14 6.25
C TRP A 17 4.47 2.73 6.08
N SER A 18 3.53 1.94 5.56
CA SER A 18 2.14 2.35 5.39
C SER A 18 1.46 2.69 6.72
N PHE A 19 1.75 1.94 7.78
CA PHE A 19 1.23 2.22 9.12
C PHE A 19 1.84 3.49 9.72
N ALA A 20 3.17 3.68 9.59
CA ALA A 20 3.83 4.90 10.04
C ALA A 20 3.26 6.15 9.35
N ILE A 21 2.99 6.06 8.05
CA ILE A 21 2.38 7.14 7.26
C ILE A 21 0.97 7.47 7.75
N ASN A 22 0.15 6.48 8.14
CA ASN A 22 -1.19 6.73 8.70
C ASN A 22 -1.13 7.59 9.97
N ILE A 23 -0.15 7.31 10.85
CA ILE A 23 0.06 8.09 12.08
C ILE A 23 0.41 9.54 11.73
N VAL A 24 1.38 9.74 10.84
CA VAL A 24 1.82 11.07 10.40
C VAL A 24 0.67 11.85 9.78
N ILE A 25 -0.12 11.23 8.91
CA ILE A 25 -1.27 11.87 8.26
C ILE A 25 -2.30 12.30 9.31
N THR A 26 -2.54 11.48 10.33
CA THR A 26 -3.55 11.79 11.35
C THR A 26 -3.14 12.98 12.22
N PHE A 27 -1.85 13.14 12.50
CA PHE A 27 -1.34 14.33 13.18
C PHE A 27 -1.40 15.59 12.28
N ALA A 28 -1.13 15.45 10.98
CA ALA A 28 -1.11 16.58 10.06
C ALA A 28 -2.52 17.07 9.68
N ASN A 29 -3.43 16.14 9.32
CA ASN A 29 -4.80 16.44 8.97
C ASN A 29 -5.69 15.17 9.02
N PRO A 30 -6.65 15.05 9.95
CA PRO A 30 -7.50 13.87 10.11
C PRO A 30 -8.62 13.72 9.06
N GLN A 31 -8.64 14.55 8.01
CA GLN A 31 -9.64 14.48 6.94
C GLN A 31 -9.41 13.27 6.03
N LEU A 32 -10.47 12.49 5.79
CA LEU A 32 -10.43 11.26 4.97
C LEU A 32 -9.93 11.48 3.53
N VAL A 33 -10.41 12.54 2.87
CA VAL A 33 -10.14 12.82 1.46
C VAL A 33 -8.64 13.07 1.19
N PRO A 34 -7.96 14.04 1.85
CA PRO A 34 -6.53 14.26 1.61
C PRO A 34 -5.69 13.03 1.98
N ALA A 35 -6.14 12.27 2.97
CA ALA A 35 -5.43 11.11 3.47
C ALA A 35 -5.50 9.91 2.48
N ILE A 36 -6.61 9.73 1.76
CA ILE A 36 -6.69 8.75 0.64
C ILE A 36 -5.87 9.23 -0.57
N LEU A 37 -5.87 10.54 -0.86
CA LEU A 37 -5.08 11.14 -1.93
C LEU A 37 -3.58 10.92 -1.75
N THR A 38 -3.06 11.13 -0.54
CA THR A 38 -1.64 10.89 -0.23
C THR A 38 -1.26 9.41 -0.36
N LYS A 39 -2.13 8.49 0.07
CA LYS A 39 -1.96 7.05 -0.14
C LYS A 39 -1.90 6.67 -1.62
N LEU A 40 -2.78 7.23 -2.43
CA LEU A 40 -2.80 7.00 -3.87
C LEU A 40 -1.51 7.52 -4.51
N PHE A 41 -1.09 8.73 -4.15
CA PHE A 41 0.18 9.31 -4.58
C PHE A 41 1.39 8.45 -4.20
N LEU A 42 1.45 7.98 -2.96
CA LEU A 42 2.51 7.08 -2.47
C LEU A 42 2.55 5.75 -3.23
N THR A 43 1.38 5.20 -3.57
CA THR A 43 1.29 3.96 -4.35
C THR A 43 1.83 4.16 -5.77
N ILE A 44 1.50 5.29 -6.42
CA ILE A 44 2.03 5.64 -7.75
C ILE A 44 3.54 5.87 -7.68
N LEU A 45 4.02 6.58 -6.67
CA LEU A 45 5.45 6.84 -6.48
C LEU A 45 6.20 5.54 -6.25
N LEU A 46 5.65 4.63 -5.44
CA LEU A 46 6.22 3.30 -5.24
C LEU A 46 6.28 2.51 -6.54
N TRP A 47 5.23 2.55 -7.36
CA TRP A 47 5.22 1.92 -8.67
C TRP A 47 6.31 2.46 -9.58
N TYR A 48 6.43 3.79 -9.68
CA TYR A 48 7.47 4.46 -10.45
C TYR A 48 8.88 4.07 -9.98
N LEU A 49 9.14 4.14 -8.67
CA LEU A 49 10.43 3.83 -8.08
C LEU A 49 10.84 2.38 -8.32
N ILE A 50 9.92 1.43 -8.15
CA ILE A 50 10.21 0.01 -8.38
C ILE A 50 10.43 -0.28 -9.87
N ASN A 51 9.74 0.43 -10.77
CA ASN A 51 9.90 0.26 -12.21
C ASN A 51 11.25 0.78 -12.73
N GLU A 52 11.76 1.86 -12.14
CA GLU A 52 13.05 2.46 -12.52
C GLU A 52 14.27 1.81 -11.83
N THR A 53 14.08 1.19 -10.67
CA THR A 53 15.19 0.59 -9.90
C THR A 53 15.40 -0.90 -10.22
N HIS A 54 16.50 -1.48 -9.71
CA HIS A 54 16.77 -2.93 -9.76
C HIS A 54 15.65 -3.79 -9.15
N ALA A 55 14.73 -3.19 -8.38
CA ALA A 55 13.54 -3.84 -7.87
C ALA A 55 12.55 -4.26 -8.98
N LYS A 56 12.69 -3.75 -10.21
CA LYS A 56 11.95 -4.19 -11.41
C LYS A 56 12.04 -5.69 -11.64
N ARG A 57 13.18 -6.33 -11.29
CA ARG A 57 13.35 -7.79 -11.37
C ARG A 57 12.35 -8.54 -10.50
N LYS A 58 11.94 -7.99 -9.34
CA LYS A 58 10.85 -8.56 -8.53
C LYS A 58 9.52 -8.47 -9.28
N LEU A 59 9.21 -7.33 -9.92
CA LEU A 59 7.97 -7.20 -10.70
C LEU A 59 7.91 -8.20 -11.86
N ILE A 60 9.03 -8.40 -12.57
CA ILE A 60 9.12 -9.40 -13.65
C ILE A 60 8.89 -10.81 -13.12
N PHE A 61 9.41 -11.16 -11.94
CA PHE A 61 9.14 -12.44 -11.30
C PHE A 61 7.64 -12.66 -11.02
N TYR A 62 6.96 -11.67 -10.45
CA TYR A 62 5.51 -11.78 -10.21
C TYR A 62 4.69 -11.79 -11.52
N ASN A 63 5.15 -11.07 -12.55
CA ASN A 63 4.53 -11.10 -13.87
C ASN A 63 4.66 -12.48 -14.52
N ASN A 64 5.82 -13.13 -14.40
CA ASN A 64 6.05 -14.51 -14.86
C ASN A 64 5.20 -15.55 -14.08
N LEU A 65 4.82 -15.26 -12.84
CA LEU A 65 3.85 -16.03 -12.06
C LEU A 65 2.39 -15.79 -12.49
N GLY A 66 2.16 -14.96 -13.51
CA GLY A 66 0.84 -14.61 -14.05
C GLY A 66 0.10 -13.52 -13.26
N ILE A 67 0.79 -12.80 -12.38
CA ILE A 67 0.23 -11.69 -11.62
C ILE A 67 0.70 -10.39 -12.26
N SER A 68 -0.23 -9.64 -12.88
CA SER A 68 0.13 -8.36 -13.48
C SER A 68 0.57 -7.35 -12.43
N THR A 69 1.54 -6.53 -12.80
CA THR A 69 2.06 -5.43 -11.97
C THR A 69 0.92 -4.55 -11.42
N LEU A 70 -0.03 -4.16 -12.28
CA LEU A 70 -1.18 -3.36 -11.88
C LEU A 70 -2.03 -4.04 -10.80
N LYS A 71 -2.25 -5.36 -10.88
CA LYS A 71 -3.01 -6.10 -9.86
C LYS A 71 -2.29 -6.07 -8.49
N LEU A 72 -0.95 -6.13 -8.48
CA LEU A 72 -0.19 -6.02 -7.24
C LEU A 72 -0.38 -4.65 -6.59
N PHE A 73 -0.19 -3.56 -7.35
CA PHE A 73 -0.34 -2.21 -6.81
C PHE A 73 -1.78 -1.88 -6.41
N CYS A 74 -2.78 -2.32 -7.19
CA CYS A 74 -4.18 -2.19 -6.78
C CYS A 74 -4.49 -2.95 -5.49
N ALA A 75 -3.97 -4.18 -5.33
CA ALA A 75 -4.17 -4.95 -4.11
C ALA A 75 -3.56 -4.26 -2.88
N ILE A 76 -2.34 -3.72 -3.02
CA ILE A 76 -1.67 -2.96 -1.95
C ILE A 76 -2.48 -1.73 -1.56
N PHE A 77 -2.94 -0.96 -2.55
CA PHE A 77 -3.76 0.23 -2.31
C PHE A 77 -5.05 -0.10 -1.56
N ILE A 78 -5.76 -1.16 -1.98
CA ILE A 78 -6.99 -1.60 -1.31
C ILE A 78 -6.71 -2.00 0.14
N ILE A 79 -5.67 -2.81 0.38
CA ILE A 79 -5.28 -3.23 1.74
C ILE A 79 -4.94 -2.00 2.60
N ASP A 80 -4.17 -1.06 2.06
CA ASP A 80 -3.76 0.16 2.76
C ASP A 80 -4.92 1.08 3.11
N VAL A 81 -5.91 1.22 2.22
CA VAL A 81 -7.14 1.98 2.48
C VAL A 81 -8.00 1.28 3.54
N LEU A 82 -8.12 -0.05 3.51
CA LEU A 82 -8.86 -0.80 4.52
C LEU A 82 -8.23 -0.65 5.92
N ILE A 83 -6.90 -0.77 6.02
CA ILE A 83 -6.17 -0.57 7.28
C ILE A 83 -6.39 0.85 7.80
N MET A 84 -6.36 1.83 6.91
CA MET A 84 -6.55 3.22 7.26
C MET A 84 -7.98 3.53 7.75
N LEU A 85 -9.00 2.95 7.10
CA LEU A 85 -10.39 3.06 7.57
C LEU A 85 -10.54 2.44 8.96
N ALA A 86 -9.98 1.25 9.18
CA ALA A 86 -9.98 0.59 10.49
C ALA A 86 -9.25 1.45 11.55
N TYR A 87 -8.12 2.05 11.20
CA TYR A 87 -7.35 2.93 12.07
C TYR A 87 -8.11 4.21 12.44
N LEU A 88 -8.74 4.87 11.47
CA LEU A 88 -9.54 6.08 11.72
C LEU A 88 -10.79 5.77 12.57
N TYR A 89 -11.43 4.64 12.32
CA TYR A 89 -12.54 4.16 13.15
C TYR A 89 -12.08 3.90 14.59
N PHE A 90 -10.93 3.25 14.75
CA PHE A 90 -10.34 2.98 16.07
C PHE A 90 -10.03 4.29 16.80
N ILE A 91 -9.37 5.24 16.17
CA ILE A 91 -9.04 6.54 16.79
C ILE A 91 -10.29 7.32 17.19
N LYS A 92 -11.33 7.33 16.35
CA LYS A 92 -12.63 7.94 16.69
C LYS A 92 -13.31 7.31 17.92
N ALA A 93 -12.93 6.11 18.33
CA ALA A 93 -13.48 5.51 19.54
C ALA A 93 -12.81 6.05 20.83
N PHE A 94 -11.65 6.71 20.72
CA PHE A 94 -10.90 7.25 21.87
C PHE A 94 -10.89 8.79 21.94
N ILE A 95 -11.33 9.48 20.88
CA ILE A 95 -11.55 10.93 20.80
C ILE A 95 -13.05 11.20 20.93
#